data_AF-A0A1V4FIF6-F1
#
_entry.id   AF-A0A1V4FIF6-F1
#
_cell.length_a   1.000
_cell.length_b   1.000
_cell.length_c   1.000
_cell.angle_alpha   90.00
_cell.angle_beta   90.00
_cell.angle_gamma   90.00
#
_symmetry.space_group_name_H-M   'P 1'
#
loop_
_entity.id
_entity.type
_entity.pdbx_description
1 polymer ?
#
loop_
_entity_poly.entity_id
_entity_poly.type
_entity_poly.pdbx_seq_one_letter_code
_entity_poly.pdbx_strand_id
1 'polypeptide(L)' 'MTKKIILDCDPGHDDALALTLAVASPKIDVLAVT' A
#
# COMPACT_ATOMS: atom_id res chain seq x y z
N MET A 1 11.31 3.85 11.94
CA MET A 1 11.72 4.15 10.55
C MET A 1 10.55 3.82 9.63
N THR A 2 10.32 4.65 8.62
CA THR A 2 9.26 4.42 7.62
C THR A 2 9.69 3.30 6.68
N LYS A 3 8.83 2.31 6.47
CA LYS A 3 9.10 1.15 5.62
C LYS A 3 8.69 1.46 4.18
N LYS A 4 9.66 1.42 3.28
CA LYS A 4 9.43 1.56 1.84
C LYS A 4 8.95 0.25 1.24
N ILE A 5 7.89 0.27 0.45
CA ILE A 5 7.32 -0.93 -0.18
C ILE A 5 6.91 -0.67 -1.63
N ILE A 6 6.82 -1.75 -2.41
CA ILE A 6 6.01 -1.84 -3.62
C ILE A 6 4.82 -2.73 -3.25
N LEU A 7 3.61 -2.32 -3.60
CA LEU A 7 2.39 -3.09 -3.35
C LEU A 7 1.98 -3.79 -4.64
N ASP A 8 2.22 -5.10 -4.71
CA ASP A 8 1.87 -5.96 -5.84
C ASP A 8 0.49 -6.58 -5.56
N CYS A 9 -0.55 -6.12 -6.25
CA CYS A 9 -1.93 -6.54 -6.04
C CYS A 9 -2.81 -6.38 -7.29
N ASP A 10 -3.73 -7.31 -7.49
CA ASP A 10 -4.77 -7.19 -8.52
C ASP A 10 -5.86 -6.18 -8.10
N PRO A 11 -6.72 -5.72 -9.02
CA PRO A 11 -7.89 -4.92 -8.64
C PRO A 11 -8.94 -5.75 -7.87
N GLY A 12 -9.12 -5.44 -6.60
CA GLY A 12 -10.12 -6.06 -5.72
C GLY A 12 -10.59 -5.10 -4.61
N HIS A 13 -11.73 -5.42 -3.98
CA HIS A 13 -12.23 -4.63 -2.85
C HIS A 13 -11.27 -4.69 -1.65
N ASP A 14 -10.67 -5.85 -1.43
CA ASP A 14 -9.65 -6.12 -0.42
C ASP A 14 -8.32 -5.44 -0.74
N ASP A 15 -7.89 -5.40 -2.00
CA ASP A 15 -6.69 -4.69 -2.42
C ASP A 15 -6.85 -3.17 -2.28
N ALA A 16 -8.03 -2.64 -2.64
CA ALA A 16 -8.35 -1.23 -2.43
C ALA A 16 -8.31 -0.85 -0.94
N LEU A 17 -8.79 -1.73 -0.06
CA LEU A 17 -8.68 -1.54 1.38
C LEU A 17 -7.21 -1.57 1.83
N ALA A 18 -6.42 -2.53 1.35
CA ALA A 18 -5.00 -2.65 1.68
C ALA A 18 -4.20 -1.41 1.25
N LEU A 19 -4.43 -0.92 0.02
CA LEU A 19 -3.80 0.30 -0.49
C LEU A 19 -4.20 1.53 0.34
N THR A 20 -5.48 1.64 0.72
CA THR A 20 -5.97 2.74 1.57
C THR A 20 -5.27 2.73 2.93
N LEU A 21 -5.16 1.57 3.56
CA LEU A 21 -4.46 1.40 4.84
C LEU A 21 -2.96 1.69 4.72
N ALA A 22 -2.33 1.27 3.62
CA ALA A 22 -0.91 1.50 3.37
C ALA A 22 -0.60 3.00 3.22
N VAL A 23 -1.40 3.72 2.41
CA VAL A 23 -1.22 5.17 2.16
C VAL A 23 -1.55 6.00 3.40
N ALA A 24 -2.54 5.60 4.21
CA ALA A 24 -2.91 6.32 5.43
C ALA A 24 -1.92 6.12 6.59
N SER A 25 -1.04 5.12 6.51
CA SER A 25 -0.13 4.77 7.59
C SER A 25 1.16 5.60 7.55
N PRO A 26 1.50 6.37 8.60
CA PRO A 26 2.78 7.11 8.65
C PRO A 26 4.00 6.18 8.77
N LYS A 27 3.78 4.87 8.92
CA LYS A 27 4.83 3.85 9.02
C LYS A 27 5.23 3.30 7.65
N ILE A 28 4.48 3.59 6.59
CA ILE A 28 4.67 3.01 5.25
C ILE A 28 4.87 4.13 4.22
N ASP A 29 5.77 3.89 3.27
CA ASP A 29 6.03 4.74 2.10
C ASP A 29 5.85 3.88 0.85
N VAL A 30 4.71 4.03 0.17
CA VAL A 30 4.34 3.24 -1.02
C VAL A 30 5.02 3.88 -2.23
N LEU A 31 6.00 3.19 -2.81
CA LEU A 31 6.77 3.70 -3.94
C LEU A 31 6.11 3.42 -5.29
N ALA A 32 5.38 2.31 -5.39
CA ALA A 32 4.66 1.87 -6.58
C ALA A 32 3.55 0.88 -6.20
N VAL A 33 2.57 0.74 -7.09
CA VAL A 33 1.57 -0.33 -7.10
C VAL A 33 1.73 -1.09 -8.41
N THR A 34 1.79 -2.42 -8.35
CA THR A 34 1.97 -3.30 -9.52
C THR A 34 0.90 -4.37 -9.59
#